data_AF-A0A259KV59-F1
#
_entry.id   AF-A0A259KV59-F1
#
_cell.length_a   1.000
_cell.length_b   1.000
_cell.length_c   1.000
_cell.angle_alpha   90.00
_cell.angle_beta   90.00
_cell.angle_gamma   90.00
#
_symmetry.space_group_name_H-M   'P 1'
#
loop_
_entity.id
_entity.type
_entity.pdbx_description
1 polymer ?
#
loop_
_entity_poly.entity_id
_entity_poly.type
_entity_poly.pdbx_seq_one_letter_code
_entity_poly.pdbx_strand_id
1 'polypeptide(L)' 'MRRAIVLLSGGLDSATVLAIAREAGFACHALSLDYGQR' A
#
# COMPACT_ATOMS: atom_id res chain seq x y z
N MET A 1 -1.72 1.37 -17.91
CA MET A 1 -1.63 0.88 -16.51
C MET A 1 -2.40 1.84 -15.61
N ARG A 2 -3.25 1.36 -14.70
CA ARG A 2 -3.93 2.21 -13.71
C ARG A 2 -2.98 2.47 -12.53
N ARG A 3 -2.98 3.69 -12.01
CA ARG A 3 -2.19 4.07 -10.83
C ARG A 3 -2.97 3.75 -9.56
N ALA A 4 -2.29 3.25 -8.54
CA ALA A 4 -2.85 2.99 -7.22
C ALA A 4 -1.93 3.58 -6.14
N ILE A 5 -2.52 4.25 -5.15
CA ILE A 5 -1.81 4.65 -3.93
C ILE A 5 -2.26 3.71 -2.82
N VAL A 6 -1.31 3.07 -2.15
CA VAL A 6 -1.59 2.17 -1.03
C VAL A 6 -1.05 2.82 0.25
N LEU A 7 -1.94 3.06 1.21
CA LEU A 7 -1.57 3.50 2.55
C LEU A 7 -0.95 2.32 3.31
N LEU A 8 0.38 2.34 3.45
CA LEU A 8 1.16 1.28 4.07
C LEU A 8 1.34 1.60 5.56
N SER A 9 0.53 0.99 6.42
CA SER A 9 0.55 1.20 7.87
C SER A 9 1.66 0.42 8.59
N GLY A 10 2.30 -0.53 7.91
CA GLY A 10 3.24 -1.49 8.50
C GLY A 10 2.57 -2.79 8.95
N GLY A 11 1.22 -2.86 8.93
CA GLY A 11 0.46 -4.07 9.22
C GLY A 11 0.29 -5.00 8.00
N LEU A 12 -0.01 -6.27 8.28
CA LEU A 12 -0.18 -7.33 7.26
C LEU A 12 -1.22 -6.99 6.20
N ASP A 13 -2.35 -6.40 6.60
CA ASP A 13 -3.46 -6.10 5.68
C ASP A 13 -3.02 -5.12 4.59
N SER A 14 -2.33 -4.06 4.99
CA SER A 14 -1.83 -3.04 4.06
C SER A 14 -0.77 -3.60 3.10
N ALA A 15 0.07 -4.52 3.57
CA ALA A 15 1.05 -5.22 2.73
C ALA A 15 0.37 -6.19 1.76
N THR A 16 -0.68 -6.89 2.21
CA THR A 16 -1.47 -7.82 1.38
C THR A 16 -2.17 -7.07 0.24
N VAL A 17 -2.77 -5.91 0.54
CA VAL A 17 -3.38 -5.05 -0.48
C VAL A 17 -2.35 -4.60 -1.53
N LEU A 18 -1.15 -4.19 -1.10
CA LEU A 18 -0.07 -3.82 -2.02
C LEU A 18 0.33 -4.98 -2.94
N ALA A 19 0.44 -6.19 -2.39
CA ALA A 19 0.77 -7.39 -3.16
C ALA A 19 -0.30 -7.70 -4.22
N ILE A 20 -1.57 -7.72 -3.82
CA ILE A 20 -2.72 -7.96 -4.71
C ILE A 20 -2.78 -6.90 -5.82
N ALA A 21 -2.62 -5.61 -5.48
CA ALA A 21 -2.65 -4.53 -6.46
C ALA A 21 -1.49 -4.65 -7.47
N ARG A 22 -0.30 -5.05 -7.01
CA ARG A 22 0.85 -5.29 -7.90
C ARG A 22 0.60 -6.47 -8.84
N GLU A 23 0.05 -7.57 -8.33
CA GLU A 23 -0.32 -8.75 -9.12
C GLU A 23 -1.40 -8.43 -10.17
N ALA A 24 -2.36 -7.57 -9.82
CA ALA A 24 -3.38 -7.09 -10.74
C ALA A 24 -2.88 -6.06 -11.78
N GLY A 25 -1.58 -5.75 -11.82
CA GLY A 25 -0.96 -4.91 -12.85
C GLY A 25 -1.11 -3.39 -12.63
N PHE A 26 -1.38 -2.95 -11.40
CA PHE A 26 -1.40 -1.53 -11.06
C PHE A 26 0.02 -0.97 -10.89
N ALA A 27 0.21 0.27 -11.34
CA ALA A 27 1.39 1.06 -10.98
C ALA A 27 1.21 1.57 -9.55
N CYS A 28 1.75 0.81 -8.59
CA CYS A 28 1.56 1.05 -7.15
C CYS A 28 2.57 2.06 -6.60
N HIS A 29 2.07 3.02 -5.82
CA HIS A 29 2.86 3.92 -4.99
C HIS A 29 2.48 3.68 -3.52
N ALA A 30 3.44 3.31 -2.69
CA ALA A 30 3.22 3.15 -1.26
C ALA A 30 3.39 4.49 -0.55
N LEU A 31 2.46 4.82 0.34
CA LEU A 31 2.51 5.99 1.21
C LEU A 31 2.38 5.52 2.66
N SER A 32 3.40 5.77 3.48
CA SER A 32 3.33 5.54 4.92
C SER A 32 3.29 6.87 5.64
N LEU A 33 2.50 6.96 6.70
CA LEU A 33 2.42 8.13 7.55
C LEU A 33 2.87 7.76 8.96
N ASP A 34 3.83 8.52 9.49
CA ASP A 34 4.10 8.51 10.93
C ASP A 34 3.06 9.38 11.62
N TYR A 35 2.09 8.74 12.24
CA TYR A 35 1.02 9.41 12.99
C TYR A 35 1.44 9.77 14.43
N GLY A 36 2.65 9.43 14.88
CA GLY A 36 3.11 9.69 16.25
C GLY A 36 2.39 8.86 17.32
N GLN A 37 1.83 7.71 16.95
CA GLN A 37 1.14 6.78 17.86
C GLN A 37 2.17 6.15 18.82
N ARG A 38 1.80 5.89 20.08
CA ARG A 38 2.65 5.19 21.07
C ARG A 38 2.27 3.73 21.20
#